data_AF-A0A8I1SQW9-F1
#
_entry.id   AF-A0A8I1SQW9-F1
#
_cell.length_a   1.000
_cell.length_b   1.000
_cell.length_c   1.000
_cell.angle_alpha   90.00
_cell.angle_beta   90.00
_cell.angle_gamma   90.00
#
_symmetry.space_group_name_H-M   'P 1'
#
loop_
_entity.id
_entity.type
_entity.pdbx_description
1 polymer ?
#
loop_
_entity_poly.entity_id
_entity_poly.type
_entity_poly.pdbx_seq_one_letter_code
_entity_poly.pdbx_strand_id
1 'polypeptide(L)'
;MNRLATHILAFLAAISFVQAQTPSLELSATEKGIAIKGEAGSFLFVPATLRLSEKDFEGEKPVLELAGDNTLVAKFPSGAEVRMQVSPEDHTVEASFSGVPAGAWGFIFQMQIPLDFSRGGRFSLGSAELQDFPADFSKQLLDQKTAKQFTLVNPSGGGMTLVATQNFMQVQDNRAFQWPIFMYIYTIVFSSNPGSSSFRIHFEPIDSAAGTH
;
A
#
# COMPACT_ATOMS: atom_id res chain seq x y z
N MET A 1 -63.20 -48.35 18.55
CA MET A 1 -62.05 -48.15 17.64
C MET A 1 -62.10 -46.70 17.18
N ASN A 2 -61.16 -45.86 17.61
CA ASN A 2 -60.79 -44.58 16.97
C ASN A 2 -59.64 -43.97 17.78
N ARG A 3 -58.42 -44.01 17.24
CA ARG A 3 -57.24 -43.33 17.80
C ARG A 3 -57.00 -42.05 16.99
N LEU A 4 -57.13 -40.89 17.63
CA LEU A 4 -56.61 -39.62 17.14
C LEU A 4 -55.08 -39.64 17.34
N ALA A 5 -54.33 -39.43 16.26
CA ALA A 5 -52.90 -39.16 16.31
C ALA A 5 -52.68 -37.67 15.95
N THR A 6 -52.28 -36.88 16.94
CA THR A 6 -51.88 -35.48 16.77
C THR A 6 -50.44 -35.44 16.28
N HIS A 7 -50.17 -34.79 15.15
CA HIS A 7 -48.81 -34.50 14.68
C HIS A 7 -48.50 -33.03 14.96
N ILE A 8 -47.56 -32.78 15.88
CA ILE A 8 -46.98 -31.47 16.15
C ILE A 8 -45.83 -31.28 15.16
N LEU A 9 -46.01 -30.36 14.21
CA LEU A 9 -44.97 -29.95 13.28
C LEU A 9 -44.17 -28.81 13.94
N ALA A 10 -42.98 -29.09 14.46
CA ALA A 10 -42.08 -28.08 14.98
C ALA A 10 -41.19 -27.55 13.85
N PHE A 11 -41.40 -26.28 13.45
CA PHE A 11 -40.52 -25.55 12.55
C PHE A 11 -39.34 -24.98 13.36
N LEU A 12 -38.15 -25.58 13.25
CA LEU A 12 -36.90 -24.93 13.67
C LEU A 12 -36.42 -24.02 12.54
N ALA A 13 -36.51 -22.70 12.74
CA ALA A 13 -35.81 -21.74 11.90
C ALA A 13 -34.32 -21.70 12.30
N ALA A 14 -33.45 -22.30 11.47
CA ALA A 14 -32.02 -22.12 11.60
C ALA A 14 -31.65 -20.72 11.10
N ILE A 15 -31.32 -19.82 12.03
CA ILE A 15 -30.71 -18.54 11.71
C ILE A 15 -29.23 -18.82 11.39
N SER A 16 -28.92 -18.93 10.11
CA SER A 16 -27.53 -18.98 9.64
C SER A 16 -26.90 -17.60 9.88
N PHE A 17 -26.07 -17.49 10.92
CA PHE A 17 -25.15 -16.37 11.05
C PHE A 17 -24.15 -16.45 9.90
N VAL A 18 -24.34 -15.60 8.88
CA VAL A 18 -23.30 -15.33 7.90
C VAL A 18 -22.19 -14.61 8.65
N GLN A 19 -21.10 -15.31 8.95
CA GLN A 19 -19.87 -14.65 9.37
C GLN A 19 -19.44 -13.77 8.19
N ALA A 20 -19.55 -12.45 8.37
CA ALA A 20 -18.91 -11.51 7.47
C ALA A 20 -17.41 -11.85 7.48
N GLN A 21 -16.89 -12.32 6.35
CA GLN A 21 -15.45 -12.48 6.18
C GLN A 21 -14.88 -11.07 6.26
N THR A 22 -14.11 -10.78 7.32
CA THR A 22 -13.35 -9.54 7.37
C THR A 22 -12.44 -9.50 6.14
N PRO A 23 -12.41 -8.38 5.39
CA PRO A 23 -11.51 -8.22 4.26
C PRO A 23 -10.09 -8.64 4.66
N SER A 24 -9.58 -9.67 4.03
CA SER A 24 -8.25 -10.17 4.36
C SER A 24 -7.21 -9.27 3.69
N LEU A 25 -6.47 -8.51 4.49
CA LEU A 25 -5.22 -7.90 4.08
C LEU A 25 -4.08 -8.78 4.61
N GLU A 26 -3.11 -9.11 3.77
CA GLU A 26 -1.92 -9.85 4.18
C GLU A 26 -0.68 -9.02 3.85
N LEU A 27 0.21 -8.88 4.84
CA LEU A 27 1.52 -8.26 4.68
C LEU A 27 2.62 -9.29 4.91
N SER A 28 3.66 -9.26 4.08
CA SER A 28 4.86 -10.08 4.28
C SER A 28 6.10 -9.40 3.72
N ALA A 29 7.25 -9.59 4.38
CA ALA A 29 8.53 -9.19 3.83
C ALA A 29 8.98 -10.23 2.78
N THR A 30 9.57 -9.77 1.69
CA THR A 30 10.15 -10.62 0.64
C THR A 30 11.50 -10.06 0.22
N GLU A 31 12.31 -10.87 -0.47
CA GLU A 31 13.60 -10.42 -1.04
C GLU A 31 13.47 -9.27 -2.05
N LYS A 32 12.25 -8.95 -2.50
CA LYS A 32 11.99 -7.89 -3.50
C LYS A 32 11.33 -6.64 -2.93
N GLY A 33 10.84 -6.67 -1.69
CA GLY A 33 9.97 -5.62 -1.14
C GLY A 33 8.99 -6.16 -0.10
N ILE A 34 8.10 -5.29 0.38
CA ILE A 34 6.96 -5.69 1.21
C ILE A 34 5.80 -6.07 0.30
N ALA A 35 5.42 -7.34 0.32
CA ALA A 35 4.27 -7.83 -0.40
C ALA A 35 2.99 -7.48 0.38
N ILE A 36 2.03 -6.90 -0.33
CA ILE A 36 0.72 -6.51 0.19
C ILE A 36 -0.32 -7.24 -0.64
N LYS A 37 -1.16 -8.07 -0.02
CA LYS A 37 -2.27 -8.74 -0.71
C LYS A 37 -3.58 -8.34 -0.05
N GLY A 38 -4.59 -8.02 -0.85
CA GLY A 38 -5.94 -7.75 -0.37
C GLY A 38 -6.95 -7.79 -1.51
N GLU A 39 -8.16 -7.30 -1.28
CA GLU A 39 -9.22 -7.27 -2.31
C GLU A 39 -8.80 -6.50 -3.57
N ALA A 40 -8.00 -5.45 -3.41
CA ALA A 40 -7.48 -4.65 -4.52
C ALA A 40 -6.52 -5.42 -5.45
N GLY A 41 -5.98 -6.56 -4.99
CA GLY A 41 -4.98 -7.34 -5.69
C GLY A 41 -3.72 -7.56 -4.87
N SER A 42 -2.62 -7.84 -5.56
CA SER A 42 -1.30 -8.04 -4.96
C SER A 42 -0.34 -6.94 -5.42
N PHE A 43 0.35 -6.31 -4.47
CA PHE A 43 1.26 -5.21 -4.70
C PHE A 43 2.60 -5.48 -4.02
N LEU A 44 3.63 -4.78 -4.47
CA LEU A 44 4.96 -4.81 -3.88
C LEU A 44 5.39 -3.37 -3.58
N PHE A 45 5.57 -3.06 -2.30
CA PHE A 45 6.10 -1.78 -1.84
C PHE A 45 7.62 -1.90 -1.63
N VAL A 46 8.39 -1.13 -2.39
CA VAL A 46 9.84 -1.31 -2.54
C VAL A 46 10.59 -0.06 -2.09
N PRO A 47 11.62 -0.16 -1.23
CA PRO A 47 12.59 0.92 -1.06
C PRO A 47 13.44 1.02 -2.33
N ALA A 48 13.11 1.95 -3.22
CA ALA A 48 13.61 1.97 -4.59
C ALA A 48 14.95 2.69 -4.70
N THR A 49 15.05 3.90 -4.14
CA THR A 49 16.27 4.73 -4.26
C THR A 49 16.54 5.60 -3.05
N LEU A 50 17.81 5.94 -2.84
CA LEU A 50 18.27 7.04 -1.98
C LEU A 50 18.81 8.14 -2.90
N ARG A 51 18.21 9.33 -2.86
CA ARG A 51 18.73 10.47 -3.63
C ARG A 51 19.67 11.28 -2.76
N LEU A 52 20.88 11.54 -3.24
CA LEU A 52 21.87 12.32 -2.51
C LEU A 52 21.65 13.84 -2.67
N SER A 53 20.89 14.25 -3.68
CA SER A 53 20.45 15.64 -3.87
C SER A 53 19.08 15.70 -4.54
N GLU A 54 18.41 16.85 -4.49
CA GLU A 54 17.11 17.05 -5.14
C GLU A 54 17.16 16.86 -6.68
N LYS A 55 18.34 17.02 -7.29
CA LYS A 55 18.56 16.90 -8.73
C LYS A 55 19.09 15.53 -9.17
N ASP A 56 19.37 14.64 -8.22
CA ASP A 56 19.92 13.30 -8.48
C ASP A 56 18.79 12.31 -8.79
N PHE A 57 18.18 12.41 -9.98
CA PHE A 57 16.97 11.64 -10.33
C PHE A 57 17.18 10.13 -10.45
N GLU A 58 18.42 9.68 -10.65
CA GLU A 58 18.76 8.25 -10.67
C GLU A 58 18.87 7.68 -9.25
N GLY A 59 19.54 8.42 -8.36
CA GLY A 59 19.79 7.98 -6.99
C GLY A 59 20.60 6.70 -6.86
N GLU A 60 20.90 6.34 -5.62
CA GLU A 60 21.47 5.06 -5.26
C GLU A 60 20.38 3.99 -5.19
N LYS A 61 20.60 2.85 -5.85
CA LYS A 61 19.71 1.68 -5.76
C LYS A 61 20.23 0.72 -4.68
N PRO A 62 19.36 0.18 -3.82
CA PRO A 62 19.81 -0.72 -2.78
C PRO A 62 20.00 -2.15 -3.29
N VAL A 63 20.79 -2.91 -2.56
CA VAL A 63 20.69 -4.38 -2.53
C VAL A 63 19.70 -4.73 -1.42
N LEU A 64 18.73 -5.59 -1.75
CA LEU A 64 17.70 -6.05 -0.82
C LEU A 64 18.09 -7.40 -0.22
N GLU A 65 17.87 -7.56 1.08
CA GLU A 65 18.14 -8.77 1.84
C GLU A 65 16.99 -9.04 2.80
N LEU A 66 16.45 -10.26 2.78
CA LEU A 66 15.48 -10.71 3.76
C LEU A 66 16.23 -11.18 5.03
N ALA A 67 16.01 -10.50 6.14
CA ALA A 67 16.66 -10.77 7.42
C ALA A 67 15.68 -11.45 8.39
N GLY A 68 15.39 -12.73 8.17
CA GLY A 68 14.33 -13.47 8.86
C GLY A 68 12.96 -13.27 8.21
N ASP A 69 11.89 -13.79 8.81
CA ASP A 69 10.61 -13.97 8.11
C ASP A 69 9.86 -12.66 7.81
N ASN A 70 10.10 -11.61 8.59
CA ASN A 70 9.31 -10.38 8.55
C ASN A 70 10.16 -9.11 8.44
N THR A 71 11.45 -9.21 8.11
CA THR A 71 12.32 -8.04 8.04
C THR A 71 13.01 -7.95 6.69
N LEU A 72 12.76 -6.86 5.98
CA LEU A 72 13.50 -6.50 4.77
C LEU A 72 14.58 -5.47 5.12
N VAL A 73 15.80 -5.68 4.63
CA VAL A 73 16.90 -4.72 4.73
C VAL A 73 17.30 -4.26 3.33
N ALA A 74 17.36 -2.95 3.14
CA ALA A 74 17.83 -2.31 1.93
C ALA A 74 19.16 -1.60 2.21
N LYS A 75 20.25 -2.06 1.58
CA LYS A 75 21.61 -1.53 1.76
C LYS A 75 22.02 -0.74 0.53
N PHE A 76 22.37 0.52 0.72
CA PHE A 76 22.74 1.45 -0.35
C PHE A 76 24.28 1.57 -0.47
N PRO A 77 24.82 1.84 -1.67
CA PRO A 77 26.27 2.01 -1.90
C PRO A 77 26.97 3.00 -0.98
N SER A 78 26.30 4.08 -0.56
CA SER A 78 26.84 5.05 0.40
C SER A 78 27.03 4.52 1.83
N GLY A 79 26.54 3.31 2.13
CA GLY A 79 26.49 2.74 3.47
C GLY A 79 25.21 3.05 4.22
N ALA A 80 24.26 3.78 3.61
CA ALA A 80 22.93 3.92 4.18
C ALA A 80 22.20 2.58 4.21
N GLU A 81 21.41 2.36 5.26
CA GLU A 81 20.56 1.17 5.40
C GLU A 81 19.14 1.60 5.76
N VAL A 82 18.15 0.94 5.17
CA VAL A 82 16.76 0.98 5.61
C VAL A 82 16.34 -0.43 6.03
N ARG A 83 15.92 -0.59 7.28
CA ARG A 83 15.38 -1.82 7.84
C ARG A 83 13.87 -1.67 8.01
N MET A 84 13.09 -2.54 7.37
CA MET A 84 11.63 -2.54 7.37
C MET A 84 11.14 -3.81 8.06
N GLN A 85 10.61 -3.67 9.27
CA GLN A 85 9.97 -4.73 10.03
C GLN A 85 8.48 -4.76 9.73
N VAL A 86 7.98 -5.90 9.28
CA VAL A 86 6.55 -6.15 9.04
C VAL A 86 5.95 -6.77 10.30
N SER A 87 4.78 -6.29 10.68
CA SER A 87 3.89 -6.92 11.66
C SER A 87 2.62 -7.34 10.92
N PRO A 88 2.52 -8.59 10.45
CA PRO A 88 1.38 -9.06 9.68
C PRO A 88 0.05 -8.92 10.44
N GLU A 89 0.04 -9.21 11.74
CA GLU A 89 -1.18 -9.16 12.58
C GLU A 89 -1.72 -7.72 12.76
N ASP A 90 -0.82 -6.74 12.84
CA ASP A 90 -1.18 -5.32 13.01
C ASP A 90 -1.32 -4.58 11.67
N HIS A 91 -1.09 -5.26 10.55
CA HIS A 91 -0.96 -4.65 9.23
C HIS A 91 -0.03 -3.42 9.21
N THR A 92 1.13 -3.51 9.88
CA THR A 92 2.09 -2.41 9.94
C THR A 92 3.46 -2.75 9.40
N VAL A 93 4.15 -1.71 8.95
CA VAL A 93 5.57 -1.72 8.62
C VAL A 93 6.25 -0.62 9.41
N GLU A 94 7.18 -1.00 10.27
CA GLU A 94 8.08 -0.09 10.97
C GLU A 94 9.41 -0.03 10.23
N ALA A 95 9.76 1.16 9.74
CA ALA A 95 11.00 1.37 9.02
C ALA A 95 11.95 2.21 9.87
N SER A 96 13.19 1.74 10.04
CA SER A 96 14.29 2.50 10.63
C SER A 96 15.41 2.64 9.62
N PHE A 97 16.20 3.71 9.70
CA PHE A 97 17.32 3.94 8.81
C PHE A 97 18.54 4.51 9.53
N SER A 98 19.72 4.18 8.99
CA SER A 98 21.02 4.55 9.54
C SER A 98 22.05 4.75 8.44
N GLY A 99 23.22 5.31 8.78
CA GLY A 99 24.32 5.47 7.82
C GLY A 99 24.02 6.43 6.67
N VAL A 100 22.96 7.24 6.78
CA VAL A 100 22.55 8.20 5.75
C VAL A 100 23.63 9.29 5.62
N PRO A 101 24.18 9.52 4.41
CA PRO A 101 25.14 10.59 4.19
C PRO A 101 24.58 11.95 4.59
N ALA A 102 25.43 12.78 5.19
CA ALA A 102 25.07 14.16 5.49
C ALA A 102 24.68 14.90 4.20
N GLY A 103 23.53 15.57 4.21
CA GLY A 103 23.03 16.31 3.06
C GLY A 103 22.34 15.48 1.99
N ALA A 104 22.17 14.16 2.19
CA ALA A 104 21.26 13.38 1.36
C ALA A 104 19.86 14.03 1.33
N TRP A 105 19.12 13.83 0.25
CA TRP A 105 17.82 14.46 0.07
C TRP A 105 16.68 13.63 0.66
N GLY A 106 16.64 12.33 0.34
CA GLY A 106 15.58 11.47 0.82
C GLY A 106 15.58 10.06 0.25
N PHE A 107 14.83 9.18 0.92
CA PHE A 107 14.48 7.86 0.41
C PHE A 107 13.21 7.91 -0.42
N ILE A 108 13.20 7.17 -1.53
CA ILE A 108 12.04 6.96 -2.38
C ILE A 108 11.59 5.52 -2.27
N PHE A 109 10.30 5.37 -1.98
CA PHE A 109 9.59 4.10 -1.98
C PHE A 109 8.57 4.09 -3.11
N GLN A 110 8.38 2.93 -3.72
CA GLN A 110 7.54 2.78 -4.91
C GLN A 110 6.61 1.58 -4.77
N MET A 111 5.42 1.73 -5.33
CA MET A 111 4.48 0.63 -5.51
C MET A 111 3.87 0.73 -6.91
N GLN A 112 4.04 -0.33 -7.69
CA GLN A 112 3.45 -0.42 -9.01
C GLN A 112 1.97 -0.77 -8.89
N ILE A 113 1.15 -0.05 -9.64
CA ILE A 113 -0.29 -0.28 -9.71
C ILE A 113 -0.60 -0.73 -11.15
N PRO A 114 -1.19 -1.93 -11.34
CA PRO A 114 -1.48 -2.44 -12.68
C PRO A 114 -2.36 -1.49 -13.51
N LEU A 115 -2.11 -1.40 -14.82
CA LEU A 115 -2.91 -0.57 -15.74
C LEU A 115 -4.39 -0.95 -15.78
N ASP A 116 -4.73 -2.16 -15.35
CA ASP A 116 -6.12 -2.64 -15.21
C ASP A 116 -6.98 -1.76 -14.30
N PHE A 117 -6.37 -0.96 -13.40
CA PHE A 117 -7.06 0.06 -12.62
C PHE A 117 -7.65 1.19 -13.49
N SER A 118 -7.20 1.35 -14.73
CA SER A 118 -7.81 2.30 -15.68
C SER A 118 -9.25 1.94 -16.08
N ARG A 119 -9.74 0.74 -15.71
CA ARG A 119 -11.11 0.26 -15.96
C ARG A 119 -12.06 0.52 -14.78
N GLY A 120 -11.93 1.67 -14.12
CA GLY A 120 -12.80 2.08 -13.00
C GLY A 120 -12.17 1.97 -11.61
N GLY A 121 -10.86 1.73 -11.52
CA GLY A 121 -10.11 1.88 -10.29
C GLY A 121 -9.92 3.36 -9.93
N ARG A 122 -9.78 3.62 -8.64
CA ARG A 122 -9.72 4.97 -8.08
C ARG A 122 -8.62 5.12 -7.04
N PHE A 123 -8.15 6.33 -6.82
CA PHE A 123 -7.16 6.62 -5.80
C PHE A 123 -7.36 8.00 -5.15
N SER A 124 -6.78 8.22 -3.97
CA SER A 124 -6.64 9.57 -3.41
C SER A 124 -5.35 9.71 -2.61
N LEU A 125 -4.92 10.96 -2.45
CA LEU A 125 -3.86 11.35 -1.53
C LEU A 125 -4.43 12.28 -0.47
N GLY A 126 -4.21 11.95 0.81
CA GLY A 126 -4.79 12.64 1.96
C GLY A 126 -6.29 12.37 2.10
N SER A 127 -7.02 13.33 2.66
CA SER A 127 -8.48 13.27 2.83
C SER A 127 -9.25 13.80 1.61
N ALA A 128 -8.62 13.83 0.44
CA ALA A 128 -9.27 14.26 -0.80
C ALA A 128 -10.23 13.18 -1.31
N GLU A 129 -11.20 13.59 -2.13
CA GLU A 129 -12.07 12.66 -2.84
C GLU A 129 -11.27 11.71 -3.74
N LEU A 130 -11.82 10.51 -3.95
CA LEU A 130 -11.28 9.52 -4.88
C LEU A 130 -11.32 10.06 -6.31
N GLN A 131 -10.19 9.96 -7.01
CA GLN A 131 -9.99 10.29 -8.41
C GLN A 131 -9.89 9.00 -9.23
N ASP A 132 -10.44 9.01 -10.44
CA ASP A 132 -10.33 7.87 -11.35
C ASP A 132 -8.90 7.77 -11.93
N PHE A 133 -8.44 6.54 -12.14
CA PHE A 133 -7.29 6.31 -13.03
C PHE A 133 -7.71 6.52 -14.49
N PRO A 134 -6.93 7.25 -15.29
CA PRO A 134 -7.33 7.59 -16.65
C PRO A 134 -7.23 6.37 -17.59
N ALA A 135 -8.29 6.12 -18.36
CA ALA A 135 -8.32 5.10 -19.42
C ALA A 135 -7.20 5.32 -20.45
N ASP A 136 -7.05 6.55 -20.92
CA ASP A 136 -6.03 6.96 -21.88
C ASP A 136 -4.95 7.83 -21.23
N PHE A 137 -3.72 7.74 -21.74
CA PHE A 137 -2.65 8.59 -21.26
C PHE A 137 -2.94 10.07 -21.60
N SER A 138 -2.78 10.95 -20.61
CA SER A 138 -2.94 12.40 -20.79
C SER A 138 -1.80 13.21 -20.19
N LYS A 139 -1.36 12.84 -18.99
CA LYS A 139 -0.24 13.47 -18.27
C LYS A 139 0.45 12.44 -17.39
N GLN A 140 1.75 12.62 -17.16
CA GLN A 140 2.52 11.76 -16.26
C GLN A 140 2.08 11.92 -14.80
N LEU A 141 2.02 13.15 -14.30
CA LEU A 141 1.71 13.42 -12.89
C LEU A 141 0.19 13.52 -12.69
N LEU A 142 -0.39 12.50 -12.06
CA LEU A 142 -1.83 12.46 -11.78
C LEU A 142 -2.17 13.32 -10.56
N ASP A 143 -1.50 13.08 -9.43
CA ASP A 143 -1.61 13.87 -8.19
C ASP A 143 -0.27 13.84 -7.42
N GLN A 144 0.03 14.89 -6.65
CA GLN A 144 1.14 14.93 -5.69
C GLN A 144 0.83 15.91 -4.55
N LYS A 145 1.25 15.57 -3.33
CA LYS A 145 1.17 16.45 -2.17
C LYS A 145 1.94 15.88 -0.98
N THR A 146 2.16 16.70 0.03
CA THR A 146 2.55 16.22 1.35
C THR A 146 1.29 15.74 2.09
N ALA A 147 1.21 14.43 2.37
CA ALA A 147 0.05 13.80 3.00
C ALA A 147 0.46 12.64 3.92
N LYS A 148 -0.51 12.12 4.67
CA LYS A 148 -0.38 10.94 5.54
C LYS A 148 -1.03 9.69 4.96
N GLN A 149 -1.82 9.83 3.91
CA GLN A 149 -2.72 8.77 3.47
C GLN A 149 -2.66 8.63 1.95
N PHE A 150 -2.62 7.39 1.48
CA PHE A 150 -2.90 7.02 0.10
C PHE A 150 -3.98 5.95 0.10
N THR A 151 -5.07 6.20 -0.63
CA THR A 151 -6.16 5.24 -0.78
C THR A 151 -6.17 4.71 -2.19
N LEU A 152 -6.35 3.40 -2.36
CA LEU A 152 -6.45 2.71 -3.63
C LEU A 152 -7.68 1.80 -3.63
N VAL A 153 -8.52 1.92 -4.65
CA VAL A 153 -9.75 1.15 -4.80
C VAL A 153 -9.78 0.53 -6.20
N ASN A 154 -10.02 -0.77 -6.28
CA ASN A 154 -10.15 -1.50 -7.54
C ASN A 154 -11.52 -1.23 -8.20
N PRO A 155 -11.74 -1.65 -9.46
CA PRO A 155 -13.02 -1.47 -10.14
C PRO A 155 -14.23 -2.12 -9.44
N SER A 156 -14.00 -3.14 -8.60
CA SER A 156 -15.04 -3.83 -7.84
C SER A 156 -15.37 -3.13 -6.51
N GLY A 157 -14.70 -2.02 -6.17
CA GLY A 157 -14.91 -1.28 -4.92
C GLY A 157 -14.06 -1.73 -3.74
N GLY A 158 -13.34 -2.85 -3.85
CA GLY A 158 -12.41 -3.33 -2.82
C GLY A 158 -11.07 -2.61 -2.90
N GLY A 159 -10.37 -2.44 -1.78
CA GLY A 159 -9.28 -1.47 -1.71
C GLY A 159 -8.31 -1.67 -0.56
N MET A 160 -7.39 -0.72 -0.45
CA MET A 160 -6.59 -0.51 0.74
C MET A 160 -6.30 0.99 0.95
N THR A 161 -6.12 1.35 2.20
CA THR A 161 -5.56 2.64 2.61
C THR A 161 -4.19 2.41 3.23
N LEU A 162 -3.18 3.12 2.76
CA LEU A 162 -1.86 3.22 3.35
C LEU A 162 -1.80 4.50 4.18
N VAL A 163 -1.62 4.39 5.50
CA VAL A 163 -1.44 5.50 6.44
C VAL A 163 0.02 5.54 6.89
N ALA A 164 0.74 6.61 6.56
CA ALA A 164 2.15 6.78 6.86
C ALA A 164 2.45 8.09 7.58
N THR A 165 3.68 8.22 8.10
CA THR A 165 4.22 9.51 8.51
C THR A 165 4.07 10.54 7.39
N GLN A 166 3.66 11.77 7.74
CA GLN A 166 3.38 12.81 6.76
C GLN A 166 4.62 13.13 5.93
N ASN A 167 4.54 12.89 4.62
CA ASN A 167 5.66 13.06 3.70
C ASN A 167 5.15 13.28 2.28
N PHE A 168 6.06 13.52 1.35
CA PHE A 168 5.71 13.73 -0.05
C PHE A 168 5.19 12.43 -0.66
N MET A 169 4.01 12.49 -1.27
CA MET A 169 3.37 11.40 -1.97
C MET A 169 3.04 11.83 -3.40
N GLN A 170 3.09 10.88 -4.32
CA GLN A 170 2.81 11.12 -5.73
C GLN A 170 2.17 9.89 -6.37
N VAL A 171 1.26 10.14 -7.31
CA VAL A 171 0.73 9.12 -8.24
C VAL A 171 1.09 9.53 -9.66
N GLN A 172 1.73 8.62 -10.39
CA GLN A 172 2.14 8.82 -11.78
C GLN A 172 1.49 7.80 -12.73
N ASP A 173 1.27 8.22 -13.96
CA ASP A 173 1.01 7.38 -15.11
C ASP A 173 2.34 7.14 -15.86
N ASN A 174 2.91 5.95 -15.70
CA ASN A 174 4.20 5.62 -16.27
C ASN A 174 4.13 5.23 -17.75
N ARG A 175 2.95 5.32 -18.39
CA ARG A 175 2.87 5.26 -19.87
C ARG A 175 3.67 6.38 -20.52
N ALA A 176 3.92 7.48 -19.81
CA ALA A 176 4.89 8.52 -20.19
C ALA A 176 6.29 7.97 -20.51
N PHE A 177 6.66 6.84 -19.91
CA PHE A 177 7.94 6.15 -20.08
C PHE A 177 7.78 4.79 -20.77
N GLN A 178 6.70 4.59 -21.53
CA GLN A 178 6.37 3.33 -22.21
C GLN A 178 6.20 2.13 -21.27
N TRP A 179 5.90 2.36 -19.99
CA TRP A 179 5.65 1.31 -19.02
C TRP A 179 4.14 1.24 -18.72
N PRO A 180 3.43 0.14 -19.04
CA PRO A 180 1.97 0.05 -18.84
C PRO A 180 1.60 -0.18 -17.37
N ILE A 181 1.89 0.79 -16.50
CA ILE A 181 1.52 0.80 -15.08
C ILE A 181 1.21 2.24 -14.63
N PHE A 182 0.48 2.35 -13.53
CA PHE A 182 0.56 3.52 -12.67
C PHE A 182 1.59 3.27 -11.56
N MET A 183 2.11 4.35 -10.97
CA MET A 183 3.08 4.26 -9.88
C MET A 183 2.62 5.12 -8.71
N TYR A 184 2.54 4.51 -7.53
CA TYR A 184 2.52 5.26 -6.28
C TYR A 184 3.95 5.44 -5.78
N ILE A 185 4.29 6.66 -5.38
CA ILE A 185 5.60 7.03 -4.87
C ILE A 185 5.42 7.70 -3.51
N TYR A 186 6.19 7.25 -2.53
CA TYR A 186 6.28 7.83 -1.19
C TYR A 186 7.74 8.23 -0.93
N THR A 187 7.96 9.48 -0.56
CA THR A 187 9.31 10.02 -0.38
C THR A 187 9.49 10.56 1.03
N ILE A 188 10.44 9.97 1.76
CA ILE A 188 10.91 10.53 3.03
C ILE A 188 11.97 11.59 2.71
N VAL A 189 11.56 12.86 2.74
CA VAL A 189 12.50 13.98 2.54
C VAL A 189 13.15 14.33 3.89
N PHE A 190 14.47 14.19 4.00
CA PHE A 190 15.16 14.33 5.29
C PHE A 190 15.07 15.74 5.87
N SER A 191 15.11 16.78 5.02
CA SER A 191 14.95 18.17 5.47
C SER A 191 13.57 18.46 6.09
N SER A 192 12.55 17.68 5.72
CA SER A 192 11.20 17.76 6.30
C SER A 192 11.04 16.92 7.57
N ASN A 193 12.05 16.11 7.92
CA ASN A 193 12.05 15.19 9.06
C ASN A 193 13.38 15.27 9.84
N PRO A 194 13.81 16.46 10.31
CA PRO A 194 15.12 16.64 10.92
C PRO A 194 15.29 15.76 12.16
N GLY A 195 16.40 15.00 12.20
CA GLY A 195 16.73 14.11 13.31
C GLY A 195 15.91 12.83 13.40
N SER A 196 14.94 12.62 12.49
CA SER A 196 14.24 11.34 12.43
C SER A 196 15.14 10.25 11.87
N SER A 197 15.03 9.06 12.44
CA SER A 197 15.68 7.83 11.97
C SER A 197 14.67 6.72 11.68
N SER A 198 13.36 7.03 11.69
CA SER A 198 12.32 6.04 11.47
C SER A 198 11.00 6.64 10.96
N PHE A 199 10.16 5.78 10.42
CA PHE A 199 8.77 6.06 10.09
C PHE A 199 7.94 4.77 10.17
N ARG A 200 6.62 4.91 10.26
CA ARG A 200 5.70 3.78 10.31
C ARG A 200 4.65 3.92 9.21
N ILE A 201 4.25 2.78 8.67
CA ILE A 201 3.14 2.63 7.73
C ILE A 201 2.14 1.64 8.32
N HIS A 202 0.86 1.97 8.30
CA HIS A 202 -0.26 1.10 8.60
C HIS A 202 -1.11 0.91 7.34
N PHE A 203 -1.63 -0.29 7.14
CA PHE A 203 -2.46 -0.64 6.01
C PHE A 203 -3.85 -1.06 6.48
N GLU A 204 -4.88 -0.43 5.93
CA GLU A 204 -6.28 -0.68 6.27
C GLU A 204 -6.99 -1.22 5.04
N PRO A 205 -7.67 -2.39 5.11
CA PRO A 205 -8.43 -2.88 3.98
C PRO A 205 -9.71 -2.05 3.74
N ILE A 206 -10.16 -2.02 2.50
CA ILE A 206 -11.49 -1.50 2.11
C ILE A 206 -12.29 -2.64 1.50
N ASP A 207 -13.47 -2.88 2.04
CA ASP A 207 -14.40 -3.92 1.57
C ASP A 207 -15.23 -3.41 0.39
N SER A 208 -15.29 -4.20 -0.68
CA SER A 208 -16.21 -3.98 -1.80
C SER A 208 -17.70 -3.99 -1.39
N ALA A 209 -18.08 -4.73 -0.34
CA ALA A 209 -19.45 -4.84 0.14
C ALA A 209 -19.94 -3.60 0.92
N ALA A 210 -19.03 -2.75 1.42
CA ALA A 210 -19.39 -1.54 2.17
C ALA A 210 -19.82 -0.36 1.26
N GLY A 211 -19.70 -0.50 -0.07
CA GLY A 211 -19.91 0.57 -1.05
C GLY A 211 -21.33 0.71 -1.62
N THR A 212 -22.35 0.07 -1.04
CA THR A 212 -23.75 0.26 -1.45
C THR A 212 -24.48 1.25 -0.54
N HIS A 213 -24.14 2.54 -0.64
CA HIS A 213 -24.95 3.64 -0.13
C HIS A 213 -24.99 4.80 -1.13
#